data_AF-A0A957ZJ86-F1
#
_entry.id   AF-A0A957ZJ86-F1
#
_cell.length_a   1.000
_cell.length_b   1.000
_cell.length_c   1.000
_cell.angle_alpha   90.00
_cell.angle_beta   90.00
_cell.angle_gamma   90.00
#
_symmetry.space_group_name_H-M   'P 1'
#
loop_
_entity.id
_entity.type
_entity.pdbx_description
1 polymer ?
#
loop_
_entity_poly.entity_id
_entity_poly.type
_entity_poly.pdbx_seq_one_letter_code
_entity_poly.pdbx_strand_id
1 'polypeptide(L)' 'MLSIQKKLVVHERGQPQEVIISWEQYLQIIEMLGLDLDDAAIADLREAQQDRIAEKRDAY' A
#
# COMPACT_ATOMS: atom_id res chain seq x y z
N MET A 1 0.65 12.01 -4.69
CA MET A 1 1.88 11.22 -4.95
C MET A 1 2.67 11.22 -3.66
N LEU A 2 2.91 10.06 -3.04
CA LEU A 2 3.59 9.99 -1.75
C LEU A 2 5.05 10.43 -1.92
N SER A 3 5.50 11.42 -1.14
CA SER A 3 6.91 11.85 -1.15
C SER A 3 7.69 10.99 -0.16
N ILE A 4 8.48 10.05 -0.66
CA ILE A 4 9.27 9.14 0.16
C ILE A 4 10.61 9.79 0.49
N GLN A 5 10.76 10.23 1.73
CA GLN A 5 12.04 10.66 2.26
C GLN A 5 12.89 9.42 2.55
N LYS A 6 13.96 9.25 1.79
CA LYS A 6 14.78 8.05 1.85
C LYS A 6 16.26 8.34 1.95
N LYS A 7 16.96 7.52 2.71
CA LYS A 7 18.42 7.43 2.67
C LYS A 7 18.79 6.16 1.90
N LEU A 8 19.55 6.31 0.82
CA LEU A 8 20.09 5.19 0.07
C LEU A 8 21.42 4.75 0.69
N VAL A 9 21.57 3.45 0.92
CA VAL A 9 22.84 2.82 1.25
C VAL A 9 23.40 2.24 -0.05
N VAL A 10 24.60 2.69 -0.43
CA VAL A 10 25.25 2.30 -1.67
C VAL A 10 26.46 1.40 -1.39
N HIS A 11 26.68 0.41 -2.25
CA HIS A 11 27.91 -0.36 -2.27
C HIS A 11 29.10 0.46 -2.81
N GLU A 12 30.31 -0.11 -2.73
CA GLU A 12 31.56 0.52 -3.18
C GLU A 12 31.54 1.01 -4.64
N ARG A 13 30.74 0.37 -5.51
CA ARG A 13 30.56 0.78 -6.92
C ARG A 13 29.49 1.86 -7.12
N GLY A 14 28.95 2.44 -6.05
CA GLY A 14 27.87 3.43 -6.06
C GLY A 14 26.49 2.86 -6.38
N GLN A 15 26.34 1.52 -6.42
CA GLN A 15 25.06 0.87 -6.69
C GLN A 15 24.21 0.83 -5.41
N PRO A 16 22.94 1.27 -5.43
CA PRO A 16 22.05 1.17 -4.28
C PRO A 16 21.83 -0.28 -3.88
N GLN A 17 22.04 -0.58 -2.60
CA GLN A 17 21.80 -1.90 -2.01
C GLN A 17 20.57 -1.88 -1.12
N GLU A 18 20.47 -0.87 -0.26
CA GLU A 18 19.42 -0.78 0.74
C GLU A 18 18.85 0.63 0.77
N VAL A 19 17.63 0.73 1.29
CA VAL A 19 16.95 1.99 1.51
C VAL A 19 16.44 2.04 2.94
N ILE A 20 16.71 3.16 3.60
CA ILE A 20 16.21 3.44 4.94
C ILE A 20 15.12 4.51 4.79
N ILE A 21 13.94 4.21 5.32
CA ILE A 21 12.77 5.10 5.40
C ILE A 21 12.25 5.09 6.84
N SER A 22 11.41 6.07 7.19
CA SER A 22 10.77 6.04 8.51
C SER A 22 9.77 4.89 8.60
N TRP A 23 9.52 4.42 9.82
CA TRP A 23 8.49 3.42 10.07
C TRP A 23 7.11 3.87 9.60
N GLU A 24 6.77 5.14 9.84
CA GLU A 24 5.53 5.75 9.37
C GLU A 24 5.39 5.69 7.84
N GLN A 25 6.46 6.00 7.10
CA GLN A 25 6.46 5.91 5.64
C GLN A 25 6.33 4.47 5.15
N TYR A 26 6.96 3.52 5.85
CA TYR A 26 6.77 2.11 5.55
C TYR A 26 5.30 1.70 5.68
N LEU A 27 4.65 2.05 6.80
CA LEU A 27 3.23 1.75 7.02
C LEU A 27 2.33 2.37 5.95
N GLN A 28 2.55 3.65 5.61
CA GLN A 28 1.80 4.32 4.54
C GLN A 28 1.95 3.63 3.17
N ILE A 29 3.15 3.12 2.87
CA ILE A 29 3.39 2.38 1.62
C ILE A 29 2.66 1.04 1.64
N ILE A 30 2.71 0.31 2.75
CA ILE A 30 2.03 -0.98 2.92
C ILE A 30 0.52 -0.79 2.74
N GLU A 31 -0.08 0.19 3.42
CA GLU A 31 -1.52 0.51 3.34
C GLU A 31 -1.92 0.93 1.92
N MET A 32 -1.15 1.83 1.29
CA MET A 32 -1.44 2.29 -0.08
C MET A 32 -1.38 1.15 -1.10
N LEU A 33 -0.51 0.17 -0.89
CA LEU A 33 -0.39 -1.02 -1.74
C LEU A 33 -1.36 -2.13 -1.35
N GLY A 34 -2.08 -1.98 -0.22
CA GLY A 34 -2.96 -3.01 0.34
C GLY A 34 -2.23 -4.28 0.76
N LEU A 35 -0.94 -4.17 1.12
CA LEU A 35 -0.11 -5.32 1.51
C LEU A 35 -0.37 -5.78 2.95
N ASP A 36 -1.10 -4.98 3.72
CA ASP A 36 -1.62 -5.27 5.06
C ASP A 36 -3.00 -5.96 5.04
N LEU A 37 -3.63 -6.10 3.87
CA LEU A 37 -4.96 -6.70 3.75
C LEU A 37 -4.86 -8.23 3.79
N ASP A 38 -5.72 -8.84 4.60
CA ASP A 38 -5.93 -10.29 4.59
C ASP A 38 -7.00 -10.70 3.55
N ASP A 39 -7.14 -12.01 3.34
CA ASP A 39 -8.07 -12.55 2.34
C ASP A 39 -9.53 -12.13 2.60
N ALA A 40 -9.91 -11.93 3.87
CA ALA A 40 -11.24 -11.48 4.24
C ALA A 40 -11.45 -10.02 3.85
N ALA A 41 -10.52 -9.13 4.21
CA ALA A 41 -10.56 -7.73 3.81
C ALA A 41 -10.55 -7.56 2.28
N ILE A 42 -9.78 -8.38 1.56
CA ILE A 42 -9.78 -8.40 0.09
C ILE A 42 -11.16 -8.83 -0.47
N ALA A 43 -11.80 -9.82 0.15
CA ALA A 43 -13.14 -10.26 -0.27
C ALA A 43 -14.18 -9.16 -0.06
N ASP A 44 -14.18 -8.52 1.11
CA ASP A 44 -15.10 -7.43 1.46
C ASP A 44 -14.94 -6.24 0.49
N LEU A 45 -13.70 -5.87 0.15
CA LEU A 45 -13.43 -4.80 -0.81
C LEU A 45 -13.96 -5.13 -2.22
N ARG A 46 -13.85 -6.40 -2.64
CA ARG A 46 -14.39 -6.85 -3.94
C ARG A 46 -15.91 -6.81 -3.95
N GLU A 47 -16.55 -7.23 -2.86
CA GLU A 47 -18.01 -7.17 -2.73
C GLU A 47 -18.50 -5.72 -2.76
N ALA A 48 -17.90 -4.84 -1.96
CA ALA A 48 -18.22 -3.41 -1.97
C ALA A 48 -18.02 -2.76 -3.35
N GLN A 49 -16.98 -3.17 -4.09
CA GLN A 49 -16.78 -2.71 -5.47
C GLN A 49 -17.91 -3.16 -6.39
N GLN A 50 -18.34 -4.42 -6.30
CA GLN A 50 -19.45 -4.95 -7.10
C GLN A 50 -20.77 -4.27 -6.78
N ASP A 51 -21.07 -4.05 -5.50
CA ASP A 51 -22.29 -3.37 -5.08
C ASP A 51 -22.33 -1.91 -5.54
N ARG A 52 -21.18 -1.22 -5.49
CA ARG A 52 -21.04 0.12 -6.05
C ARG A 52 -21.29 0.14 -7.57
N ILE A 53 -20.74 -0.82 -8.32
CA ILE A 53 -20.97 -0.93 -9.77
C ILE A 53 -22.44 -1.23 -10.08
N ALA A 54 -23.08 -2.06 -9.26
CA ALA A 54 -24.49 -2.42 -9.40
C ALA A 54 -25.47 -1.35 -8.88
N GLU A 55 -24.97 -0.20 -8.42
CA GLU A 55 -25.76 0.89 -7.78
C GLU A 55 -26.70 0.41 -6.66
N LYS A 56 -26.31 -0.66 -5.95
CA LYS A 56 -27.08 -1.17 -4.82
C LYS A 56 -26.94 -0.21 -3.63
N ARG A 57 -27.90 0.71 -3.52
CA ARG A 57 -27.93 1.73 -2.46
C ARG A 57 -28.21 1.17 -1.07
N ASP A 58 -28.76 -0.03 -0.98
CA ASP A 58 -29.13 -0.66 0.29
C ASP A 58 -27.97 -1.45 0.94
N ALA A 59 -26.79 -1.51 0.29
CA ALA A 59 -25.60 -2.20 0.79
C ALA A 59 -24.69 -1.31 1.69
N TYR A 60 -25.10 -0.06 1.94
CA TYR A 60 -24.33 0.96 2.70
C TYR A 60 -25.11 1.48 3.91
#